data_AF-A0A5P9HQF6-F1
#
_entry.id   AF-A0A5P9HQF6-F1
#
_cell.length_a   1.000
_cell.length_b   1.000
_cell.length_c   1.000
_cell.angle_alpha   90.00
_cell.angle_beta   90.00
_cell.angle_gamma   90.00
#
_symmetry.space_group_name_H-M   'P 1'
#
loop_
_entity.id
_entity.type
_entity.pdbx_description
1 polymer ?
#
loop_
_entity_poly.entity_id
_entity_poly.type
_entity_poly.pdbx_seq_one_letter_code
_entity_poly.pdbx_strand_id
1 'polypeptide(L)'
;MKLSKEEKEQLSEAIDKMNESLDVFIEYYNESEDDTPIISFDEEVLSLLEAGKEKYGTEAFSQRINTIMKEVLSFISKEDS
;
A
#
# COMPACT_ATOMS: atom_id res chain seq x y z
N MET A 1 -46.97 7.03 11.73
CA MET A 1 -47.63 6.98 10.40
C MET A 1 -47.10 5.76 9.67
N LYS A 2 -47.96 4.99 8.98
CA LYS A 2 -47.49 3.92 8.08
C LYS A 2 -47.13 4.59 6.75
N LEU A 3 -45.87 4.46 6.34
CA LEU A 3 -45.41 4.91 5.02
C LEU A 3 -46.29 4.27 3.93
N SER A 4 -46.74 5.08 2.99
CA SER A 4 -47.38 4.61 1.76
C SER A 4 -46.42 3.72 0.98
N LYS A 5 -46.95 2.95 0.02
CA LYS A 5 -46.15 2.02 -0.78
C LYS A 5 -45.03 2.75 -1.54
N GLU A 6 -45.34 3.94 -2.03
CA GLU A 6 -44.46 4.80 -2.81
C GLU A 6 -43.36 5.43 -1.93
N GLU A 7 -43.70 5.88 -0.72
CA GLU A 7 -42.69 6.35 0.24
C GLU A 7 -41.75 5.23 0.71
N LYS A 8 -42.22 3.97 0.74
CA LYS A 8 -41.36 2.81 1.04
C LYS A 8 -40.39 2.49 -0.09
N GLU A 9 -40.83 2.60 -1.34
CA GLU A 9 -39.96 2.41 -2.51
C GLU A 9 -38.88 3.50 -2.55
N GLN A 10 -39.24 4.77 -2.37
CA GLN A 10 -38.29 5.88 -2.30
C GLN A 10 -37.29 5.71 -1.16
N LEU A 11 -37.75 5.23 0.01
CA LEU A 11 -36.88 4.95 1.14
C LEU A 11 -35.91 3.80 0.84
N SER A 12 -36.39 2.74 0.17
CA SER A 12 -35.54 1.62 -0.23
C SER A 12 -34.45 2.07 -1.20
N GLU A 13 -34.81 2.84 -2.24
CA GLU A 13 -33.83 3.37 -3.20
C GLU A 13 -32.81 4.29 -2.54
N ALA A 14 -33.23 5.09 -1.55
CA ALA A 14 -32.32 5.94 -0.80
C ALA A 14 -31.34 5.11 0.06
N ILE A 15 -31.80 4.01 0.65
CA ILE A 15 -30.95 3.08 1.42
C ILE A 15 -29.96 2.38 0.49
N ASP A 16 -30.41 1.93 -0.69
CA ASP A 16 -29.56 1.25 -1.65
C ASP A 16 -28.42 2.16 -2.14
N LYS A 17 -28.75 3.42 -2.49
CA LYS A 17 -27.73 4.43 -2.84
C LYS A 17 -26.78 4.74 -1.70
N MET A 18 -27.27 4.75 -0.46
CA MET A 18 -26.43 4.97 0.71
C MET A 18 -25.44 3.82 0.90
N ASN A 19 -25.89 2.57 0.74
CA ASN A 19 -25.02 1.40 0.82
C ASN A 19 -23.95 1.42 -0.29
N GLU A 20 -24.34 1.70 -1.53
CA GLU A 20 -23.40 1.83 -2.64
C GLU A 20 -22.38 2.96 -2.38
N SER A 21 -22.83 4.08 -1.82
CA SER A 21 -21.94 5.18 -1.43
C SER A 21 -20.96 4.77 -0.32
N LEU A 22 -21.40 3.94 0.64
CA LEU A 22 -20.55 3.43 1.71
C LEU A 22 -19.46 2.49 1.17
N ASP A 23 -19.78 1.65 0.18
CA ASP A 23 -18.79 0.79 -0.47
C ASP A 23 -17.69 1.63 -1.14
N VAL A 24 -18.06 2.72 -1.82
CA VAL A 24 -17.09 3.67 -2.42
C VAL A 24 -16.23 4.36 -1.35
N PHE A 25 -16.80 4.72 -0.19
CA PHE A 25 -16.01 5.27 0.91
C PHE A 25 -14.99 4.28 1.47
N ILE A 26 -15.34 2.99 1.54
CA ILE A 26 -14.42 1.93 1.98
C ILE A 26 -13.30 1.73 0.95
N GLU A 27 -13.62 1.76 -0.33
CA GLU A 27 -12.63 1.67 -1.40
C GLU A 27 -11.63 2.84 -1.31
N TYR A 28 -12.11 4.08 -1.18
CA TYR A 28 -11.24 5.23 -0.96
C TYR A 28 -10.40 5.14 0.31
N TYR A 29 -10.96 4.59 1.40
CA TYR A 29 -10.18 4.38 2.61
C TYR A 29 -9.03 3.40 2.38
N ASN A 30 -9.29 2.28 1.69
CA ASN A 30 -8.26 1.29 1.35
C ASN A 30 -7.22 1.85 0.38
N GLU A 31 -7.63 2.64 -0.62
CA GLU A 31 -6.71 3.33 -1.53
C GLU A 31 -5.91 4.43 -0.82
N SER A 32 -6.46 4.98 0.27
CA SER A 32 -5.79 5.97 1.12
C SER A 32 -4.88 5.35 2.18
N GLU A 33 -4.84 4.02 2.30
CA GLU A 33 -3.75 3.39 3.06
C GLU A 33 -2.44 3.73 2.35
N ASP A 34 -1.70 4.67 2.93
CA ASP A 34 -0.41 5.10 2.42
C ASP A 34 0.47 3.88 2.19
N ASP A 35 0.92 3.67 0.95
CA ASP A 35 1.95 2.70 0.60
C ASP A 35 3.28 3.19 1.20
N THR A 36 3.37 3.06 2.52
CA THR A 36 4.48 3.58 3.31
C THR A 36 5.64 2.62 3.06
N PRO A 37 6.66 3.04 2.28
CA PRO A 37 7.76 2.15 1.98
C PRO A 37 8.47 1.81 3.29
N ILE A 38 8.82 0.52 3.47
CA ILE A 38 9.57 0.05 4.64
C ILE A 38 10.84 0.90 4.86
N ILE A 39 11.44 1.37 3.77
CA ILE A 39 12.57 2.30 3.75
C ILE A 39 12.37 3.29 2.60
N SER A 40 12.44 4.58 2.90
CA SER A 40 12.54 5.63 1.87
C SER A 40 14.00 5.80 1.47
N PHE A 41 14.30 5.55 0.20
CA PHE A 41 15.62 5.82 -0.39
C PHE A 41 15.62 7.21 -1.02
N ASP A 42 16.76 7.90 -0.98
CA ASP A 42 16.93 9.14 -1.74
C ASP A 42 17.00 8.86 -3.27
N GLU A 43 16.87 9.91 -4.07
CA GLU A 43 16.87 9.82 -5.54
C GLU A 43 18.17 9.25 -6.11
N GLU A 44 19.31 9.50 -5.44
CA GLU A 44 20.61 8.98 -5.86
C GLU A 44 20.66 7.47 -5.71
N VAL A 45 20.25 6.95 -4.56
CA VAL A 45 20.17 5.51 -4.29
C VAL A 45 19.16 4.86 -5.22
N LEU A 46 17.99 5.46 -5.46
CA LEU A 46 17.01 4.93 -6.42
C LEU A 46 17.61 4.79 -7.83
N SER A 47 18.31 5.82 -8.31
CA SER A 47 18.97 5.79 -9.62
C SER A 47 20.03 4.68 -9.72
N LEU A 48 20.80 4.47 -8.64
CA LEU A 48 21.79 3.41 -8.56
C LEU A 48 21.15 2.01 -8.50
N LEU A 49 20.02 1.86 -7.79
CA LEU A 49 19.26 0.62 -7.72
C LEU A 49 18.70 0.25 -9.11
N GLU A 50 18.18 1.22 -9.86
CA GLU A 50 17.69 1.01 -11.23
C GLU A 50 18.80 0.57 -12.17
N ALA A 51 19.93 1.31 -12.20
CA ALA A 51 21.09 0.95 -13.01
C ALA A 51 21.65 -0.45 -12.66
N GLY A 52 21.61 -0.80 -11.36
CA GLY A 52 22.00 -2.12 -10.88
C GLY A 52 21.07 -3.24 -11.37
N LYS A 53 19.75 -3.02 -11.33
CA LYS A 53 18.75 -3.96 -11.86
C LYS A 53 18.92 -4.18 -13.36
N GLU A 54 19.13 -3.11 -14.13
CA GLU A 54 19.35 -3.20 -15.57
C GLU A 54 20.61 -4.01 -15.92
N LYS A 55 21.70 -3.77 -15.18
CA LYS A 55 23.01 -4.39 -15.46
C LYS A 55 23.10 -5.86 -15.06
N TYR A 56 22.49 -6.24 -13.93
CA TYR A 56 22.67 -7.58 -13.33
C TYR A 56 21.41 -8.46 -13.41
N GLY A 57 20.28 -7.89 -13.84
CA GLY A 57 18.98 -8.53 -13.76
C GLY A 57 18.37 -8.43 -12.36
N THR A 58 17.06 -8.26 -12.30
CA THR A 58 16.31 -7.99 -11.07
C THR A 58 16.57 -9.01 -9.96
N GLU A 59 16.60 -10.30 -10.29
CA GLU A 59 16.70 -11.39 -9.31
C GLU A 59 18.09 -11.44 -8.67
N ALA A 60 19.15 -11.48 -9.47
CA ALA A 60 20.53 -11.53 -8.99
C ALA A 60 20.91 -10.23 -8.24
N PHE A 61 20.44 -9.08 -8.72
CA PHE A 61 20.62 -7.80 -8.04
C PHE A 61 19.93 -7.78 -6.67
N SER A 62 18.67 -8.20 -6.61
CA SER A 62 17.89 -8.23 -5.36
C SER A 62 18.50 -9.18 -4.33
N GLN A 63 18.98 -10.35 -4.76
CA GLN A 63 19.67 -11.29 -3.87
C GLN A 63 20.92 -10.65 -3.26
N ARG A 64 21.71 -9.95 -4.08
CA ARG A 64 22.95 -9.29 -3.63
C ARG A 64 22.69 -8.15 -2.65
N ILE A 65 21.71 -7.28 -2.95
CA ILE A 65 21.33 -6.18 -2.05
C ILE A 65 20.82 -6.73 -0.72
N ASN A 66 19.98 -7.77 -0.75
CA ASN A 66 19.47 -8.40 0.48
C ASN A 66 20.59 -8.99 1.33
N THR A 67 21.63 -9.59 0.73
CA THR A 67 22.80 -10.08 1.48
C THR A 67 23.55 -8.93 2.15
N ILE A 68 23.82 -7.84 1.42
CA ILE A 68 24.51 -6.65 1.97
C ILE A 68 23.70 -6.04 3.12
N MET A 69 22.39 -5.86 2.93
CA MET A 69 21.51 -5.32 3.97
C MET A 69 21.49 -6.22 5.21
N LYS A 70 21.43 -7.55 5.04
CA LYS A 70 21.50 -8.50 6.17
C LYS A 70 22.81 -8.37 6.93
N GLU A 71 23.94 -8.25 6.24
CA GLU A 71 25.23 -8.08 6.88
C GLU A 71 25.26 -6.79 7.70
N VAL A 72 24.88 -5.66 7.11
CA VAL A 72 24.82 -4.36 7.79
C VAL A 72 23.90 -4.40 9.02
N LEU A 73 22.67 -4.90 8.85
CA LEU A 73 21.71 -5.03 9.96
C LEU A 73 22.23 -5.96 11.05
N SER A 74 22.95 -7.03 10.70
CA SER A 74 23.53 -7.95 11.69
C SER A 74 24.64 -7.32 12.54
N PHE A 75 25.33 -6.30 12.02
CA PHE A 75 26.29 -5.53 12.78
C PHE A 75 25.57 -4.56 13.74
N ILE A 76 24.56 -3.84 13.25
CA ILE A 76 23.76 -2.91 14.07
C ILE A 76 23.11 -3.65 15.24
N SER A 77 22.46 -4.80 14.99
CA SER A 77 21.83 -5.60 16.04
C SER A 77 22.81 -6.17 17.08
N LYS A 78 24.10 -6.26 16.77
CA LYS A 78 25.14 -6.73 17.72
C LYS A 78 25.74 -5.61 18.56
N GLU A 79 25.69 -4.35 18.10
CA GLU A 79 26.20 -3.20 18.87
C GLU A 79 25.21 -2.75 19.97
N ASP A 80 23.92 -3.07 19.81
CA ASP A 80 22.86 -2.77 20.78
C ASP A 80 22.60 -3.89 21.82
N SER A 81 23.52 -4.85 22.00
CA SER A 81 23.42 -5.98 22.96
C SER A 81 24.35 -5.87 24.16
#